data_AF-A0A968TNA4-F1
#
_entry.id   AF-A0A968TNA4-F1
#
_cell.length_a   1.000
_cell.length_b   1.000
_cell.length_c   1.000
_cell.angle_alpha   90.00
_cell.angle_beta   90.00
_cell.angle_gamma   90.00
#
_symmetry.space_group_name_H-M   'P 1'
#
loop_
_entity.id
_entity.type
_entity.pdbx_description
1 polymer ?
#
loop_
_entity_poly.entity_id
_entity_poly.type
_entity_poly.pdbx_seq_one_letter_code
_entity_poly.pdbx_strand_id
1 'polypeptide(L)'
;PNTVPSELFPTTIKSSVDEYTKIANISYTSGYSPFATFKSEGITKALSKQACILGADGLIITDIKEGSYWSYRRGRGEALAIRLTEGGSVND
;
A
#
# COMPACT_ATOMS: atom_id res chain seq x y z
N PRO A 1 4.23 7.84 53.78
CA PRO A 1 3.89 8.52 52.51
C PRO A 1 4.89 8.10 51.43
N ASN A 2 4.47 7.21 50.52
CA ASN A 2 5.34 6.65 49.49
C ASN A 2 5.44 7.61 48.31
N THR A 3 6.65 8.12 48.06
CA THR A 3 7.02 8.84 46.83
C THR A 3 7.10 7.85 45.67
N VAL A 4 6.25 8.04 44.66
CA VAL A 4 6.28 7.27 43.42
C VAL A 4 7.41 7.83 42.55
N PRO A 5 8.39 7.03 42.07
CA PRO A 5 9.38 7.51 41.11
C PRO A 5 8.73 7.65 39.73
N SER A 6 8.78 8.85 39.15
CA SER A 6 8.32 9.14 37.79
C SER A 6 9.35 8.75 36.71
N GLU A 7 9.98 7.60 36.82
CA GLU A 7 10.80 7.03 35.74
C GLU A 7 9.96 6.05 34.93
N LEU A 8 8.98 6.61 34.20
CA LEU A 8 8.32 5.91 33.11
C LEU A 8 9.17 6.14 31.87
N PHE A 9 10.03 5.15 31.59
CA PHE A 9 10.69 4.80 30.33
C PHE A 9 10.73 5.89 29.25
N PRO A 10 11.92 6.36 28.80
CA PRO A 10 11.99 7.00 27.50
C PRO A 10 11.68 5.92 26.44
N THR A 11 10.41 5.79 26.05
CA THR A 11 10.06 5.21 24.76
C THR A 11 10.52 6.21 23.72
N THR A 12 11.83 6.24 23.46
CA THR A 12 12.35 6.75 22.21
C THR A 12 11.78 5.83 21.15
N ILE A 13 10.60 6.16 20.63
CA ILE A 13 10.10 5.58 19.39
C ILE A 13 11.15 6.02 18.37
N LYS A 14 12.15 5.16 18.14
CA LYS A 14 12.99 5.23 16.95
C LYS A 14 12.03 5.01 15.79
N SER A 15 11.42 6.10 15.34
CA SER A 15 10.76 6.15 14.04
C SER A 15 11.89 6.05 13.03
N SER A 16 12.32 4.82 12.71
CA SER A 16 12.94 4.61 11.40
C SER A 16 11.84 4.98 10.42
N VAL A 17 11.94 6.18 9.84
CA VAL A 17 11.15 6.50 8.68
C VAL A 17 11.73 5.59 7.60
N ASP A 18 11.15 4.41 7.43
CA ASP A 18 11.58 3.51 6.38
C ASP A 18 11.37 4.26 5.07
N GLU A 19 12.48 4.69 4.45
CA GLU A 19 12.44 5.35 3.17
C GLU A 19 11.98 4.33 2.14
N TYR A 20 11.16 4.75 1.20
CA TYR A 20 10.76 3.91 0.08
C TYR A 20 11.14 4.57 -1.23
N THR A 21 11.61 3.75 -2.17
CA THR A 21 11.85 4.19 -3.54
C THR A 21 10.71 3.73 -4.42
N LYS A 22 10.13 4.67 -5.18
CA LYS A 22 9.13 4.32 -6.19
C LYS A 22 9.80 3.58 -7.36
N ILE A 23 9.32 2.37 -7.64
CA ILE A 23 9.76 1.57 -8.79
C ILE A 23 8.98 1.97 -10.04
N ALA A 24 7.64 1.97 -9.95
CA ALA A 24 6.76 2.25 -11.08
C ALA A 24 5.37 2.69 -10.62
N ASN A 25 4.67 3.38 -11.53
CA ASN A 25 3.22 3.53 -11.44
C ASN A 25 2.56 2.33 -12.13
N ILE A 26 1.58 1.71 -11.49
CA ILE A 26 0.82 0.59 -12.04
C ILE A 26 -0.67 0.92 -12.05
N SER A 27 -1.34 0.47 -13.10
CA SER A 27 -2.77 0.71 -13.30
C SER A 27 -3.45 -0.56 -13.76
N TYR A 28 -4.66 -0.80 -13.27
CA TYR A 28 -5.49 -1.92 -13.67
C TYR A 28 -6.88 -1.41 -14.07
N THR A 29 -7.43 -1.98 -15.13
CA THR A 29 -8.84 -1.81 -15.50
C THR A 29 -9.44 -3.18 -15.71
N SER A 30 -10.54 -3.47 -15.02
CA SER A 30 -11.25 -4.74 -15.16
C SER A 30 -11.89 -4.86 -16.54
N GLY A 31 -12.09 -6.10 -16.98
CA GLY A 31 -12.98 -6.37 -18.12
C GLY A 31 -14.40 -5.88 -17.83
N TYR A 32 -15.18 -5.67 -18.89
CA TYR A 32 -16.63 -5.53 -18.76
C TYR A 32 -17.23 -6.92 -18.58
N SER A 33 -18.01 -7.14 -17.53
CA SER A 33 -18.78 -8.36 -17.36
C SER A 33 -20.18 -8.00 -16.85
N PRO A 34 -21.24 -8.41 -17.57
CA PRO A 34 -22.61 -8.12 -17.16
C PRO A 34 -23.06 -8.91 -15.91
N PHE A 35 -22.24 -9.83 -15.42
CA PHE A 35 -22.56 -10.67 -14.27
C PHE A 35 -21.58 -10.49 -13.10
N ALA A 36 -20.55 -9.66 -13.25
CA ALA A 36 -19.54 -9.45 -12.22
C ALA A 36 -19.57 -8.01 -11.71
N THR A 37 -19.73 -7.86 -10.39
CA THR A 37 -19.35 -6.63 -9.70
C THR A 37 -17.86 -6.70 -9.43
N PHE A 38 -17.07 -5.85 -10.07
CA PHE A 38 -15.63 -5.81 -9.84
C PHE A 38 -15.35 -4.98 -8.59
N LYS A 39 -15.26 -5.68 -7.47
CA LYS A 39 -14.93 -5.12 -6.17
C LYS A 39 -13.45 -4.71 -6.08
N SER A 40 -13.18 -3.79 -5.18
CA SER A 40 -11.85 -3.29 -4.80
C SER A 40 -10.85 -4.41 -4.52
N GLU A 41 -11.28 -5.54 -3.95
CA GLU A 41 -10.42 -6.70 -3.67
C GLU A 41 -9.79 -7.29 -4.94
N GLY A 42 -10.58 -7.49 -6.01
CA GLY A 42 -10.08 -8.05 -7.27
C GLY A 42 -9.11 -7.10 -7.99
N ILE A 43 -9.39 -5.79 -7.92
CA ILE A 43 -8.52 -4.73 -8.46
C ILE A 43 -7.20 -4.70 -7.68
N THR A 44 -7.28 -4.73 -6.35
CA THR A 44 -6.11 -4.77 -5.45
C THR A 44 -5.24 -5.98 -5.75
N LYS A 45 -5.83 -7.18 -5.86
CA LYS A 45 -5.10 -8.41 -6.18
C LYS A 45 -4.39 -8.34 -7.53
N ALA A 46 -5.02 -7.72 -8.54
CA ALA A 46 -4.39 -7.53 -9.85
C ALA A 46 -3.21 -6.56 -9.80
N LEU A 47 -3.35 -5.45 -9.07
CA LEU A 47 -2.28 -4.49 -8.83
C LEU A 47 -1.12 -5.11 -8.05
N SER A 48 -1.40 -5.87 -6.98
CA SER A 48 -0.39 -6.61 -6.20
C SER A 48 0.36 -7.61 -7.07
N LYS A 49 -0.32 -8.32 -7.98
CA LYS A 49 0.33 -9.24 -8.91
C LYS A 49 1.30 -8.51 -9.85
N GLN A 50 0.92 -7.34 -10.37
CA GLN A 50 1.82 -6.52 -11.20
C GLN A 50 3.02 -6.01 -10.40
N ALA A 51 2.81 -5.51 -9.18
CA ALA A 51 3.88 -5.06 -8.31
C ALA A 51 4.88 -6.19 -8.01
N CYS A 52 4.39 -7.40 -7.74
CA CYS A 52 5.22 -8.58 -7.52
C CYS A 52 6.08 -8.92 -8.76
N ILE A 53 5.51 -8.85 -9.96
CA ILE A 53 6.26 -9.09 -11.21
C ILE A 53 7.37 -8.05 -11.40
N LEU A 54 7.17 -6.82 -10.93
CA LEU A 54 8.16 -5.74 -10.96
C LEU A 54 9.21 -5.85 -9.84
N GLY A 55 9.13 -6.87 -8.98
CA GLY A 55 10.04 -7.03 -7.84
C GLY A 55 9.89 -5.94 -6.78
N ALA A 56 8.65 -5.45 -6.58
CA ALA A 56 8.32 -4.52 -5.52
C ALA A 56 8.16 -5.22 -4.17
N ASP A 57 8.62 -4.58 -3.10
CA ASP A 57 8.43 -5.06 -1.73
C ASP A 57 7.05 -4.64 -1.20
N GLY A 58 6.51 -3.55 -1.73
CA GLY A 58 5.24 -2.99 -1.30
C GLY A 58 4.44 -2.38 -2.44
N LEU A 59 3.18 -2.08 -2.11
CA LEU A 59 2.22 -1.44 -2.99
C LEU A 59 1.48 -0.35 -2.22
N ILE A 60 1.51 0.88 -2.73
CA ILE A 60 0.69 1.98 -2.22
C ILE A 60 -0.46 2.22 -3.20
N ILE A 61 -1.69 1.98 -2.76
CA ILE A 61 -2.87 2.21 -3.60
C ILE A 61 -3.25 3.69 -3.56
N THR A 62 -3.40 4.30 -4.73
CA THR A 62 -3.67 5.74 -4.87
C THR A 62 -5.10 6.04 -5.29
N ASP A 63 -5.70 5.23 -6.15
CA ASP A 63 -7.13 5.31 -6.53
C ASP A 63 -7.68 3.89 -6.69
N ILE A 64 -8.89 3.66 -6.20
CA ILE A 64 -9.70 2.49 -6.57
C ILE A 64 -11.11 2.98 -6.82
N LYS A 65 -11.63 2.63 -8.00
CA LYS A 65 -13.05 2.78 -8.31
C LYS A 65 -13.60 1.43 -8.70
N GLU A 66 -14.54 0.96 -7.92
CA GLU A 66 -15.22 -0.31 -8.19
C GLU A 66 -16.05 -0.20 -9.47
N GLY A 67 -16.13 -1.33 -10.18
CA GLY A 67 -17.00 -1.46 -11.34
C GLY A 67 -18.38 -1.87 -10.88
N SER A 68 -19.41 -1.26 -11.45
CA SER A 68 -20.80 -1.65 -11.19
C SER A 68 -21.48 -2.01 -12.49
N TYR A 69 -22.10 -3.19 -12.48
CA TYR A 69 -22.92 -3.68 -13.58
C TYR A 69 -24.01 -2.67 -13.97
N TRP A 70 -24.73 -2.13 -12.98
CA TRP A 70 -25.82 -1.18 -13.17
C TRP A 70 -25.38 0.13 -13.83
N SER A 71 -24.13 0.54 -13.61
CA SER A 71 -23.57 1.77 -14.19
C SER A 71 -22.80 1.53 -15.48
N TYR A 72 -22.66 0.26 -15.91
CA TYR A 72 -21.80 -0.17 -17.02
C TYR A 72 -20.34 0.30 -16.88
N ARG A 73 -19.90 0.66 -15.68
CA ARG A 73 -18.54 1.15 -15.42
C ARG A 73 -17.63 0.00 -15.07
N ARG A 74 -16.47 -0.02 -15.74
CA ARG A 74 -15.38 -0.95 -15.41
C ARG A 74 -14.75 -0.54 -14.07
N GLY A 75 -14.33 -1.53 -13.30
CA GLY A 75 -13.50 -1.28 -12.14
C GLY A 75 -12.12 -0.83 -12.58
N ARG A 76 -11.55 0.14 -11.89
CA ARG A 76 -10.20 0.63 -12.16
C ARG A 76 -9.46 0.87 -10.86
N GLY A 77 -8.15 0.74 -10.90
CA GLY A 77 -7.30 1.11 -9.80
C GLY A 77 -5.92 1.55 -10.26
N GLU A 78 -5.31 2.40 -9.45
CA GLU A 78 -3.97 2.93 -9.63
C GLU A 78 -3.20 2.74 -8.33
N ALA A 79 -1.92 2.40 -8.48
CA ALA A 79 -1.04 2.21 -7.35
C ALA A 79 0.44 2.48 -7.71
N LEU A 80 1.26 2.62 -6.69
CA LEU A 80 2.71 2.77 -6.78
C LEU A 80 3.36 1.49 -6.29
N ALA A 81 4.14 0.87 -7.15
CA ALA A 81 5.04 -0.22 -6.76
C ALA A 81 6.28 0.40 -6.09
N ILE A 82 6.59 -0.04 -4.87
CA ILE A 82 7.68 0.52 -4.07
C ILE A 82 8.69 -0.54 -3.64
N ARG A 83 9.93 -0.11 -3.47
CA ARG A 83 11.01 -0.85 -2.81
C ARG A 83 11.26 -0.22 -1.45
N LEU A 84 11.34 -1.03 -0.40
CA LEU A 84 11.75 -0.54 0.91
C LEU A 84 13.28 -0.41 0.90
N THR A 85 13.77 0.78 1.22
CA THR A 85 15.19 0.97 1.51
C THR A 85 15.36 0.75 3.00
N GLU A 86 16.12 -0.28 3.38
CA GLU A 86 16.51 -0.45 4.78
C GLU A 86 17.17 0.86 5.23
N GLY A 87 16.61 1.47 6.27
CA GLY A 87 17.16 2.69 6.85
C GLY A 87 18.64 2.45 7.16
N GLY A 88 19.50 3.19 6.47
CA GLY A 88 20.93 3.16 6.75
C GLY A 88 21.12 3.40 8.24
N SER A 89 21.90 2.52 8.89
CA SER A 89 22.25 2.65 10.29
C SER A 89 22.69 4.10 10.54
N VAL A 90 21.87 4.86 11.28
CA VAL A 90 22.25 6.18 11.78
C VAL A 90 23.35 5.91 12.80
N ASN A 91 24.58 5.84 12.32
CA ASN A 91 25.78 5.91 13.14
C ASN A 91 26.17 7.38 13.17
N ASP A 92 25.80 8.06 14.24
CA ASP A 92 26.44 9.30 14.70
C ASP A 92 26.93 9.06 16.14
#